data_AF-A0A7Y6UQQ1-F1
#
_entry.id   AF-A0A7Y6UQQ1-F1
#
_cell.length_a   1.000
_cell.length_b   1.000
_cell.length_c   1.000
_cell.angle_alpha   90.00
_cell.angle_beta   90.00
_cell.angle_gamma   90.00
#
_symmetry.space_group_name_H-M   'P 1'
#
loop_
_entity.id
_entity.type
_entity.pdbx_description
1 polymer ?
#
loop_
_entity_poly.entity_id
_entity_poly.type
_entity_poly.pdbx_seq_one_letter_code
_entity_poly.pdbx_strand_id
1 'polypeptide(L)' 'MQSSIAMSFEAEDKEKELLALARLVTYARDSSRTLNVEGVQYCLELALAALLKEVEECGDKTALLTNELMSRASLGNC' A
#
# COMPACT_ATOMS: atom_id res chain seq x y z
N MET A 1 -8.66 -12.58 -22.14
CA MET A 1 -8.61 -12.98 -20.71
C MET A 1 -7.27 -12.70 -20.01
N GLN A 2 -6.19 -12.32 -20.71
CA GLN A 2 -4.88 -12.04 -20.07
C GLN A 2 -4.80 -10.69 -19.34
N SER A 3 -5.67 -9.72 -19.66
CA SER A 3 -5.60 -8.36 -19.10
C SER A 3 -5.96 -8.26 -17.62
N SER A 4 -6.67 -9.24 -17.06
CA SER A 4 -7.19 -9.18 -15.68
C SER A 4 -6.20 -9.69 -14.63
N ILE A 5 -5.27 -10.57 -15.02
CA ILE A 5 -4.20 -11.09 -14.13
C ILE A 5 -3.07 -10.06 -13.96
N ALA A 6 -2.79 -9.28 -15.02
CA ALA A 6 -1.78 -8.24 -14.98
C ALA A 6 -2.12 -7.12 -13.98
N MET A 7 -3.39 -6.70 -13.93
CA MET A 7 -3.81 -5.58 -13.07
C MET A 7 -3.85 -5.93 -11.58
N SER A 8 -4.16 -7.17 -11.21
CA SER A 8 -4.08 -7.64 -9.81
C SER A 8 -2.63 -7.79 -9.34
N PHE A 9 -1.73 -8.19 -10.24
CA PHE A 9 -0.29 -8.30 -9.95
C PHE A 9 0.33 -6.91 -9.72
N GLU A 10 -0.03 -5.92 -10.54
CA GLU A 10 0.44 -4.54 -10.36
C GLU A 10 -0.02 -3.90 -9.04
N ALA A 11 -1.24 -4.19 -8.59
CA ALA A 11 -1.75 -3.70 -7.30
C ALA A 11 -1.03 -4.37 -6.11
N GLU A 12 -0.79 -5.68 -6.19
CA GLU A 12 -0.08 -6.44 -5.15
C GLU A 12 1.40 -6.04 -5.05
N ASP A 13 2.05 -5.78 -6.19
CA ASP A 13 3.42 -5.27 -6.25
C ASP A 13 3.52 -3.85 -5.67
N LYS A 14 2.54 -2.99 -5.99
CA LYS A 14 2.48 -1.63 -5.42
C LYS A 14 2.32 -1.65 -3.90
N GLU A 15 1.46 -2.52 -3.36
CA GLU A 15 1.31 -2.67 -1.90
C GLU A 15 2.62 -3.12 -1.24
N LYS A 16 3.31 -4.11 -1.83
CA LYS A 16 4.61 -4.58 -1.35
C LYS A 16 5.67 -3.48 -1.37
N GLU A 17 5.71 -2.67 -2.43
CA GLU A 17 6.63 -1.53 -2.54
C GLU A 17 6.34 -0.46 -1.47
N LEU A 18 5.07 -0.10 -1.26
CA LEU A 18 4.66 0.85 -0.23
C LEU A 18 5.04 0.36 1.17
N LEU A 19 4.86 -0.93 1.47
CA LEU A 19 5.29 -1.54 2.72
C LEU A 19 6.81 -1.56 2.88
N ALA A 20 7.56 -1.80 1.80
CA ALA A 20 9.02 -1.72 1.81
C ALA A 20 9.50 -0.29 2.11
N LEU A 21 8.87 0.73 1.52
CA LEU A 21 9.13 2.13 1.83
C LEU A 21 8.78 2.49 3.27
N ALA A 22 7.64 2.02 3.80
CA ALA A 22 7.26 2.26 5.19
C ALA A 22 8.28 1.69 6.18
N ARG A 23 8.84 0.50 5.89
CA ARG A 23 9.93 -0.10 6.68
C ARG A 23 11.21 0.74 6.62
N LEU A 24 11.58 1.24 5.44
CA LEU A 24 12.73 2.13 5.27
C LEU A 24 12.58 3.43 6.05
N VAL A 25 11.43 4.10 5.94
CA VAL A 25 11.15 5.36 6.65
C VAL A 25 11.12 5.14 8.16
N THR A 26 10.58 4.00 8.62
CA THR A 26 10.64 3.60 10.04
C THR A 26 12.08 3.53 10.54
N TYR A 27 12.96 2.85 9.79
CA TYR A 27 14.38 2.75 10.15
C TYR A 27 15.08 4.13 10.16
N ALA A 28 14.78 4.98 9.17
CA ALA A 28 15.31 6.34 9.12
C ALA A 28 14.84 7.19 10.31
N ARG A 29 13.56 7.07 10.69
CA ARG A 29 12.98 7.79 11.84
C ARG A 29 13.66 7.36 13.12
N ASP A 30 13.81 6.07 13.35
CA ASP A 30 14.45 5.53 14.54
C ASP A 30 15.92 5.96 14.61
N SER A 31 16.62 5.98 13.47
CA SER A 31 17.97 6.53 13.35
C SER A 31 18.03 8.03 13.68
N SER A 32 17.08 8.82 13.19
CA SER A 32 17.02 10.27 13.49
C SER A 32 16.74 10.55 14.97
N ARG A 33 15.96 9.69 15.63
CA ARG A 33 15.72 9.75 17.07
C ARG A 33 17.01 9.47 17.84
N THR A 34 17.79 8.47 17.44
CA THR A 34 19.10 8.17 18.03
C THR A 34 20.10 9.33 17.85
N LEU A 35 20.03 10.03 16.72
CA LEU A 35 20.87 11.19 16.42
C LEU A 35 20.36 12.52 17.01
N ASN A 36 19.20 12.50 17.69
CA ASN A 36 18.54 13.67 18.27
C ASN A 36 18.27 14.80 17.25
N VAL A 37 17.83 14.44 16.03
CA VAL A 37 17.53 15.40 14.95
C VAL A 37 16.00 15.56 14.83
N GLU A 38 15.41 16.30 15.76
CA GLU A 38 13.94 16.39 15.93
C GLU A 38 13.18 16.81 14.67
N GLY A 39 13.70 17.81 13.93
CA GLY A 39 13.06 18.28 12.70
C GLY A 39 12.98 17.19 11.63
N VAL A 40 14.03 16.38 11.48
CA VAL A 40 14.06 15.25 10.55
C VAL A 40 13.13 14.13 11.04
N GLN A 41 13.11 13.85 12.35
CA GLN A 41 12.21 12.86 12.93
C GLN A 41 10.74 13.21 12.63
N TYR A 42 10.34 14.47 12.81
CA TYR A 42 8.98 14.92 12.52
C TYR A 42 8.60 14.73 11.04
N CYS A 43 9.48 15.10 10.11
CA CYS A 43 9.24 14.87 8.68
C CYS A 43 9.08 13.37 8.35
N LEU A 44 9.86 12.50 9.01
CA LEU A 44 9.79 11.05 8.80
C LEU A 44 8.52 10.44 9.39
N GLU A 45 8.02 10.96 10.51
CA GLU A 45 6.71 10.57 11.06
C GLU A 45 5.56 10.92 10.11
N LEU A 46 5.59 12.13 9.52
CA LEU A 46 4.61 12.53 8.51
C LEU A 46 4.68 11.65 7.26
N ALA A 47 5.89 11.38 6.75
CA ALA A 47 6.09 10.52 5.59
C ALA A 47 5.58 9.09 5.84
N LEU A 48 5.82 8.55 7.04
CA LEU A 48 5.33 7.23 7.41
C LEU A 48 3.79 7.19 7.47
N ALA A 49 3.16 8.20 8.06
CA ALA A 49 1.71 8.28 8.11
C ALA A 49 1.09 8.33 6.71
N ALA A 50 1.68 9.10 5.79
CA ALA A 50 1.24 9.15 4.40
C ALA A 50 1.39 7.79 3.69
N LEU A 51 2.52 7.11 3.88
CA LEU A 51 2.75 5.78 3.30
C LEU A 51 1.75 4.73 3.81
N LEU A 52 1.47 4.71 5.11
CA LEU A 52 0.50 3.77 5.69
C LEU A 52 -0.92 4.02 5.17
N LYS A 53 -1.29 5.28 4.96
CA LYS A 53 -2.57 5.63 4.35
C LYS A 53 -2.66 5.12 2.91
N GLU A 54 -1.60 5.26 2.12
CA GLU A 54 -1.57 4.73 0.74
C GLU A 54 -1.66 3.20 0.71
N VAL A 55 -1.09 2.49 1.69
CA VAL A 55 -1.23 1.03 1.83
C VAL A 55 -2.70 0.65 2.08
N GLU A 56 -3.35 1.33 3.03
CA GLU A 56 -4.78 1.11 3.34
C GLU A 56 -5.65 1.34 2.10
N GLU A 57 -5.45 2.46 1.39
CA GLU A 57 -6.18 2.76 0.16
C GLU A 57 -5.91 1.75 -0.96
N CYS A 58 -4.71 1.16 -1.02
CA CYS A 58 -4.37 0.12 -2.00
C CYS A 58 -5.11 -1.20 -1.69
N GLY A 59 -5.18 -1.57 -0.41
CA GLY A 59 -5.95 -2.72 0.06
C GLY A 59 -7.44 -2.59 -0.24
N ASP A 60 -8.03 -1.43 0.06
CA ASP A 60 -9.45 -1.15 -0.18
C ASP A 60 -9.82 -1.21 -1.67
N LYS A 61 -8.98 -0.63 -2.54
CA LYS A 61 -9.16 -0.70 -4.00
C LYS A 61 -9.11 -2.14 -4.49
N THR A 62 -8.18 -2.94 -3.97
CA THR A 62 -8.04 -4.35 -4.33
C THR A 62 -9.29 -5.14 -3.90
N ALA A 63 -9.76 -4.94 -2.66
CA ALA A 63 -10.97 -5.58 -2.14
C ALA A 63 -12.22 -5.27 -2.97
N LEU A 64 -12.41 -3.99 -3.35
CA LEU A 64 -13.54 -3.55 -4.18
C LEU A 64 -13.53 -4.20 -5.56
N LEU A 65 -12.36 -4.25 -6.22
CA LEU A 65 -12.19 -4.91 -7.52
C LEU A 65 -12.48 -6.42 -7.44
N THR A 66 -12.02 -7.12 -6.40
CA THR A 66 -12.36 -8.54 -6.19
C THR A 66 -13.85 -8.77 -5.99
N ASN A 67 -14.53 -7.90 -5.23
CA ASN A 67 -15.97 -8.00 -5.00
C ASN A 67 -16.77 -7.80 -6.29
N GLU A 68 -16.44 -6.79 -7.10
CA GLU A 68 -17.09 -6.58 -8.40
C GLU A 68 -16.90 -7.76 -9.37
N LEU A 69 -15.69 -8.34 -9.41
CA LEU A 69 -15.40 -9.53 -10.22
C LEU A 69 -16.23 -10.74 -9.79
N MET A 70 -16.33 -10.99 -8.47
CA MET A 70 -17.15 -12.08 -7.93
C MET A 70 -18.64 -11.88 -8.23
N SER A 71 -19.15 -10.66 -8.09
CA SER A 71 -20.55 -10.33 -8.45
C SER A 71 -20.85 -10.53 -9.93
N ARG A 72 -19.92 -10.20 -10.83
CA ARG A 72 -20.07 -10.40 -12.28
C ARG A 72 -19.99 -11.88 -12.68
N ALA A 73 -19.12 -12.66 -12.05
CA ALA A 73 -19.02 -14.10 -12.29
C ALA A 73 -20.31 -14.84 -11.90
N SER A 74 -21.00 -14.39 -10.85
CA SER A 74 -22.26 -14.99 -10.39
C SER A 74 -23.46 -14.74 -11.32
N LEU A 75 -23.39 -13.78 -12.24
CA LEU A 75 -24.47 -13.44 -13.17
C LEU A 75 -24.35 -14.12 -14.55
N GLY A 76 -23.25 -14.84 -14.81
CA GLY A 76 -23.00 -15.54 -16.08
C GLY A 76 -23.56 -16.96 -16.17
N ASN A 77 -24.33 -17.40 -15.17
CA ASN A 77 -24.79 -18.78 -15.03
C ASN A 77 -26.31 -18.98 -15.23
N CYS A 78 -26.99 -18.02 -15.88
CA CYS A 78 -28.40 -18.12 -16.26
C CYS A 78 -28.55 -18.31 -17.78
#